data_AF-A0A4S2UYH4-F1
#
_entry.id   AF-A0A4S2UYH4-F1
#
_cell.length_a   1.000
_cell.length_b   1.000
_cell.length_c   1.000
_cell.angle_alpha   90.00
_cell.angle_beta   90.00
_cell.angle_gamma   90.00
#
_symmetry.space_group_name_H-M   'P 1'
#
loop_
_entity.id
_entity.type
_entity.pdbx_description
1 polymer ?
#
loop_
_entity_poly.entity_id
_entity_poly.type
_entity_poly.pdbx_seq_one_letter_code
_entity_poly.pdbx_strand_id
1 'polypeptide(L)' 'MELQEKREWAADNHRAGTASRRGECTWGGAPCPHPAAWSVRVSSAAGDSWWAACAAHATASPVLSPPAAD' A
#
# COMPACT_ATOMS: atom_id res chain seq x y z
N MET A 1 -0.29 2.50 -12.53
CA MET A 1 -0.90 2.38 -11.19
C MET A 1 -0.91 3.78 -10.61
N GLU A 2 -2.05 4.25 -10.13
CA GLU A 2 -2.21 5.59 -9.57
C GLU A 2 -2.73 5.48 -8.13
N LEU A 3 -2.14 6.26 -7.20
CA LEU A 3 -2.62 6.30 -5.83
C LEU A 3 -3.96 7.05 -5.77
N GLN A 4 -4.99 6.34 -5.32
CA GLN A 4 -6.30 6.93 -5.04
C GLN A 4 -6.40 7.35 -3.59
N GLU A 5 -5.83 6.56 -2.68
CA GLU A 5 -5.97 6.82 -1.26
C GLU A 5 -4.83 6.22 -0.44
N LYS A 6 -4.41 6.92 0.61
CA LYS A 6 -3.40 6.48 1.58
C LYS A 6 -3.90 6.82 2.98
N ARG A 7 -4.01 5.81 3.83
CA ARG A 7 -4.44 5.95 5.23
C ARG A 7 -3.63 5.04 6.13
N GLU A 8 -3.66 5.31 7.44
CA GLU A 8 -3.04 4.42 8.42
C GLU A 8 -3.52 2.98 8.23
N TRP A 9 -2.63 2.03 8.52
CA TRP A 9 -2.96 0.63 8.31
C TRP A 9 -4.18 0.21 9.14
N ALA A 10 -5.14 -0.45 8.49
CA ALA A 10 -6.27 -1.08 9.16
C ALA A 10 -6.65 -2.36 8.41
N ALA A 11 -6.80 -3.46 9.15
CA ALA A 11 -7.09 -4.78 8.58
C ALA A 11 -8.41 -4.81 7.75
N ASP A 12 -9.37 -3.96 8.09
CA ASP A 12 -10.69 -3.91 7.43
C ASP A 12 -10.62 -3.47 5.95
N ASN A 13 -9.59 -2.70 5.59
CA ASN A 13 -9.38 -2.28 4.20
C ASN A 13 -8.92 -3.45 3.28
N HIS A 14 -8.57 -4.60 3.85
CA HIS A 14 -7.93 -5.71 3.14
C HIS A 14 -8.81 -6.97 3.11
N ARG A 15 -8.80 -7.66 1.96
CA ARG A 15 -9.52 -8.92 1.80
C ARG A 15 -9.08 -9.96 2.84
N ALA A 16 -10.04 -10.71 3.36
CA ALA A 16 -9.79 -11.80 4.29
C ALA A 16 -8.78 -12.81 3.72
N GLY A 17 -7.87 -13.29 4.57
CA GLY A 17 -6.86 -14.29 4.20
C GLY A 17 -5.62 -13.73 3.48
N THR A 18 -5.56 -12.45 3.14
CA THR A 18 -4.38 -11.84 2.50
C THR A 18 -3.28 -11.46 3.50
N ALA A 19 -2.02 -11.44 3.05
CA ALA A 19 -0.88 -10.95 3.83
C ALA A 19 -1.06 -9.48 4.26
N SER A 20 -1.62 -8.64 3.39
CA SER A 20 -1.95 -7.24 3.70
C SER A 20 -2.86 -7.10 4.93
N ARG A 21 -3.83 -8.02 5.09
CA ARG A 21 -4.72 -8.06 6.25
C ARG A 21 -4.03 -8.51 7.52
N ARG A 22 -2.96 -9.32 7.42
CA ARG A 22 -2.13 -9.72 8.57
C ARG A 22 -1.17 -8.63 9.01
N GLY A 23 -1.15 -7.48 8.34
CA GLY A 23 -0.24 -6.38 8.62
C GLY A 23 1.13 -6.57 7.96
N GLU A 24 1.24 -7.42 6.94
CA GLU A 24 2.47 -7.61 6.19
C GLU A 24 2.55 -6.60 5.05
N CYS A 25 3.72 -6.02 4.83
CA CYS A 25 3.92 -5.15 3.68
C CYS A 25 3.96 -5.96 2.39
N THR A 26 2.98 -5.72 1.52
CA THR A 26 2.84 -6.34 0.19
C THR A 26 3.22 -5.40 -0.94
N TRP A 27 3.58 -4.16 -0.62
CA TRP A 27 4.02 -3.17 -1.60
C TRP A 27 5.39 -3.52 -2.19
N GLY A 28 5.56 -3.33 -3.51
CA GLY A 28 6.83 -3.59 -4.22
C GLY A 28 7.02 -5.02 -4.70
N GLY A 29 6.07 -5.94 -4.46
CA GLY A 29 6.08 -7.31 -5.01
C GLY A 29 7.10 -8.28 -4.39
N ALA A 30 8.07 -7.78 -3.63
CA ALA A 30 9.00 -8.60 -2.86
C ALA A 30 8.50 -8.81 -1.42
N PRO A 31 8.81 -9.96 -0.78
CA PRO A 31 8.52 -10.16 0.63
C PRO A 31 9.26 -9.10 1.45
N CYS A 32 8.50 -8.19 2.04
CA CYS A 32 9.05 -7.13 2.87
C CYS A 32 9.00 -7.59 4.33
N PRO A 33 10.14 -7.63 5.06
CA PRO A 33 10.16 -8.07 6.45
C PRO A 33 9.54 -7.06 7.42
N HIS A 34 9.24 -5.84 6.95
CA HIS A 34 8.69 -4.79 7.78
C HIS A 34 7.16 -4.85 7.86
N PRO A 35 6.58 -4.53 9.04
CA PRO A 35 5.14 -4.46 9.18
C PRO A 35 4.55 -3.33 8.33
N ALA A 36 3.28 -3.49 7.98
CA ALA A 36 2.49 -2.49 7.29
C ALA A 36 2.24 -1.30 8.22
N ALA A 37 2.52 -0.10 7.72
CA ALA A 37 2.19 1.16 8.38
C ALA A 37 1.01 1.86 7.70
N TRP A 38 0.79 1.58 6.41
CA TRP A 38 -0.21 2.25 5.57
C TRP A 38 -1.08 1.23 4.83
N SER A 39 -2.37 1.53 4.71
CA SER A 39 -3.25 0.95 3.70
C SER A 39 -3.29 1.92 2.52
N VAL A 40 -3.05 1.41 1.31
CA VAL A 40 -3.04 2.22 0.09
C VAL A 40 -3.99 1.63 -0.94
N ARG A 41 -4.91 2.44 -1.46
CA ARG A 41 -5.78 2.10 -2.57
C ARG A 41 -5.17 2.63 -3.84
N VAL A 42 -4.91 1.74 -4.78
CA VAL A 42 -4.37 2.10 -6.10
C VAL A 42 -5.33 1.68 -7.20
N SER A 43 -5.46 2.53 -8.20
CA SER A 43 -6.19 2.22 -9.43
C SER A 43 -5.23 1.67 -10.49
N SER A 44 -5.68 0.64 -11.19
CA SER A 44 -4.95 -0.04 -12.26
C SER A 44 -5.89 -0.44 -13.39
N ALA A 45 -5.36 -0.94 -14.51
CA ALA A 45 -6.18 -1.45 -15.62
C ALA A 45 -7.10 -2.62 -15.22
N ALA A 46 -6.78 -3.33 -14.13
CA ALA A 46 -7.61 -4.40 -13.56
C ALA A 46 -8.65 -3.90 -12.54
N GLY A 47 -8.71 -2.59 -12.30
CA GLY A 47 -9.54 -1.94 -11.29
C GLY A 47 -8.77 -1.51 -10.05
N ASP A 48 -9.53 -1.03 -9.06
CA ASP A 48 -9.01 -0.59 -7.77
C ASP A 48 -8.62 -1.77 -6.88
N SER A 49 -7.52 -1.62 -6.15
CA SER A 49 -7.07 -2.62 -5.19
C SER A 49 -6.38 -1.99 -3.98
N TRP A 50 -6.60 -2.64 -2.83
CA TRP A 50 -5.99 -2.27 -1.56
C TRP A 50 -4.70 -3.07 -1.32
N TRP A 51 -3.66 -2.36 -0.91
CA TRP A 51 -2.34 -2.91 -0.60
C TRP A 51 -1.86 -2.39 0.75
N ALA A 52 -0.99 -3.16 1.39
CA ALA A 52 -0.32 -2.76 2.62
C ALA A 52 1.12 -2.33 2.31
N ALA A 53 1.54 -1.17 2.82
CA ALA A 53 2.89 -0.64 2.65
C ALA A 53 3.54 -0.36 4.01
N CYS A 54 4.80 -0.77 4.17
CA CYS A 54 5.62 -0.34 5.30
C CYS A 54 6.03 1.14 5.13
N ALA A 55 6.52 1.75 6.21
CA ALA A 55 6.94 3.16 6.19
C ALA A 55 8.02 3.44 5.12
N ALA A 56 9.00 2.55 4.96
CA ALA A 56 10.07 2.71 3.98
C ALA A 56 9.54 2.74 2.54
N HIS A 57 8.67 1.80 2.18
CA HIS A 57 8.04 1.76 0.86
C HIS A 57 7.07 2.92 0.62
N ALA A 58 6.34 3.34 1.65
CA ALA A 58 5.45 4.49 1.57
C ALA A 58 6.20 5.79 1.25
N THR A 59 7.42 5.95 1.77
CA THR A 59 8.28 7.12 1.50
C THR A 59 9.03 6.98 0.17
N ALA A 60 9.59 5.80 -0.12
CA ALA A 60 10.43 5.60 -1.30
C ALA A 60 9.62 5.49 -2.61
N SER A 61 8.35 5.10 -2.54
CA SER A 61 7.54 4.91 -3.75
C SER A 61 7.00 6.25 -4.26
N PRO A 62 7.33 6.66 -5.51
CA PRO A 62 6.80 7.88 -6.11
C PRO A 62 5.28 7.80 -6.36
N VAL A 63 4.70 6.59 -6.33
CA VAL A 63 3.24 6.42 -6.37
C VAL A 63 2.62 6.76 -5.01
N LEU A 64 3.25 6.36 -3.91
CA LEU A 64 2.70 6.54 -2.55
C LEU A 64 3.06 7.87 -1.90
N SER A 65 4.11 8.51 -2.39
CA SER A 65 4.56 9.85 -2.02
C SER A 65 4.98 10.55 -3.31
N PRO A 66 4.01 11.02 -4.13
CA PRO A 66 4.32 11.77 -5.32
C PRO A 66 5.13 13.02 -4.96
N PRO A 67 6.08 13.45 -5.81
CA PRO A 67 6.74 14.72 -5.60
C PRO A 67 5.68 15.82 -5.55
N ALA A 68 5.86 16.80 -4.67
CA ALA A 68 5.01 17.98 -4.67
C ALA A 68 5.05 18.58 -6.09
N ALA A 69 3.88 18.79 -6.69
CA ALA A 69 3.79 19.53 -7.94
C ALA A 69 4.20 20.97 -7.63
N ASP A 70 5.25 21.45 -8.29
CA ASP A 70 5.71 22.84 -8.28
C ASP A 70 4.68 23.76 -8.98
#